data_AF-A0A316KG56-F1
#
_entry.id   AF-A0A316KG56-F1
#
_cell.length_a   1.000
_cell.length_b   1.000
_cell.length_c   1.000
_cell.angle_alpha   90.00
_cell.angle_beta   90.00
_cell.angle_gamma   90.00
#
_symmetry.space_group_name_H-M   'P 1'
#
loop_
_entity.id
_entity.type
_entity.pdbx_description
1 polymer ?
#
loop_
_entity_poly.entity_id
_entity_poly.type
_entity_poly.pdbx_seq_one_letter_code
_entity_poly.pdbx_strand_id
1 'polypeptide(L)'
;MRNETVYDILLDYLNQRKNAELDSESIKRRLKRNGKNEDEIHQIIVEFDDEWDRECIHLKEVKYSKTIFIGGLLAAVCIGIISILSALGFGIFPNFTLTWFGGVAAGLMLAIKGFNGMRKRTLREKRLKIKYQNW
;
A
#
# COMPACT_ATOMS: atom_id res chain seq x y z
N MET A 1 31.76 -5.24 -20.44
CA MET A 1 30.77 -5.78 -19.48
C MET A 1 29.99 -4.60 -18.95
N ARG A 2 28.66 -4.62 -19.00
CA ARG A 2 27.83 -3.50 -18.53
C ARG A 2 28.04 -3.39 -17.02
N ASN A 3 28.45 -2.22 -16.51
CA ASN A 3 28.58 -2.03 -15.06
C ASN A 3 27.18 -2.23 -14.45
N GLU A 4 26.97 -3.35 -13.78
CA GLU A 4 25.75 -3.56 -12.99
C GLU A 4 25.72 -2.50 -11.91
N THR A 5 24.64 -1.74 -11.83
CA THR A 5 24.49 -0.76 -10.75
C THR A 5 24.13 -1.49 -9.45
N VAL A 6 24.38 -0.86 -8.31
CA VAL A 6 23.93 -1.38 -7.01
C VAL A 6 22.41 -1.61 -7.02
N TYR A 7 21.67 -0.75 -7.73
CA TYR A 7 20.23 -0.90 -7.95
C TYR A 7 19.84 -2.20 -8.65
N ASP A 8 20.55 -2.59 -9.72
CA ASP A 8 20.26 -3.83 -10.46
C ASP A 8 20.48 -5.08 -9.59
N ILE A 9 21.51 -5.05 -8.73
CA ILE A 9 21.81 -6.13 -7.78
C ILE A 9 20.73 -6.23 -6.70
N LEU A 10 20.25 -5.08 -6.20
CA LEU A 10 19.15 -5.03 -5.22
C LEU A 10 17.81 -5.48 -5.83
N LEU A 11 17.55 -5.18 -7.10
CA LEU A 11 16.35 -5.65 -7.78
C LEU A 11 16.33 -7.19 -7.90
N ASP A 12 17.49 -7.79 -8.16
CA ASP A 12 17.64 -9.24 -8.20
C ASP A 12 17.50 -9.88 -6.81
N TYR A 13 18.05 -9.24 -5.78
CA TYR A 13 17.82 -9.61 -4.37
C TYR A 13 16.32 -9.68 -4.04
N LEU A 14 15.53 -8.68 -4.46
CA LEU A 14 14.08 -8.66 -4.24
C LEU A 14 13.36 -9.80 -4.95
N ASN A 15 13.72 -10.09 -6.19
CA ASN A 15 13.11 -11.18 -6.96
C ASN A 15 13.38 -12.53 -6.29
N GLN A 16 14.62 -12.77 -5.87
CA GLN A 16 14.99 -13.97 -5.12
C GLN A 16 14.25 -14.08 -3.79
N ARG A 17 14.16 -12.97 -3.03
CA ARG A 17 13.43 -12.94 -1.75
C ARG A 17 11.94 -13.21 -1.93
N LYS A 18 11.33 -12.68 -2.98
CA LYS A 18 9.91 -12.93 -3.33
C LYS A 18 9.63 -14.40 -3.69
N ASN A 19 10.60 -15.06 -4.31
CA ASN A 19 10.51 -16.46 -4.70
C ASN A 19 11.03 -17.43 -3.61
N ALA A 20 11.50 -16.92 -2.47
CA ALA A 20 12.12 -17.68 -1.38
C ALA A 20 13.41 -18.45 -1.77
N GLU A 21 14.08 -18.01 -2.85
CA GLU A 21 15.32 -18.60 -3.39
C GLU A 21 16.52 -17.67 -3.12
N LEU A 22 16.67 -17.24 -1.86
CA LEU A 22 17.65 -16.20 -1.52
C LEU A 22 19.10 -16.72 -1.51
N ASP A 23 19.90 -16.33 -2.50
CA ASP A 23 21.35 -16.59 -2.52
C ASP A 23 22.13 -15.34 -2.05
N SER A 24 22.23 -15.17 -0.73
CA SER A 24 22.91 -14.00 -0.14
C SER A 24 24.40 -13.93 -0.48
N GLU A 25 25.03 -15.07 -0.73
CA GLU A 25 26.46 -15.19 -1.06
C GLU A 25 26.76 -14.60 -2.44
N SER A 26 25.95 -14.95 -3.44
CA SER A 26 26.06 -14.38 -4.80
C SER A 26 25.92 -12.85 -4.80
N ILE A 27 25.01 -12.34 -3.99
CA ILE A 27 24.69 -10.91 -3.93
C ILE A 27 25.79 -10.11 -3.24
N LYS A 28 26.34 -10.63 -2.14
CA LYS A 28 27.52 -10.05 -1.48
C LYS A 28 28.73 -9.99 -2.42
N ARG A 29 28.98 -11.05 -3.20
CA ARG A 29 30.08 -11.07 -4.20
C ARG A 29 29.89 -10.02 -5.30
N ARG A 30 28.66 -9.78 -5.75
CA ARG A 30 28.36 -8.75 -6.77
C ARG A 30 28.52 -7.34 -6.21
N LEU A 31 28.08 -7.09 -4.98
CA LEU A 31 28.29 -5.80 -4.31
C LEU A 31 29.77 -5.52 -4.05
N LYS A 32 30.56 -6.55 -3.69
CA LYS A 32 32.02 -6.44 -3.52
C LYS A 32 32.73 -6.11 -4.84
N ARG A 33 32.28 -6.64 -5.97
CA ARG A 33 32.77 -6.26 -7.31
C ARG A 33 32.48 -4.80 -7.68
N ASN A 34 31.44 -4.20 -7.08
CA ASN A 34 31.13 -2.78 -7.20
C ASN A 34 31.92 -1.88 -6.23
N GLY A 35 32.96 -2.42 -5.59
CA GLY A 35 33.86 -1.64 -4.74
C GLY A 35 33.30 -1.32 -3.35
N LYS A 36 32.23 -2.01 -2.92
CA LYS A 36 31.67 -1.86 -1.57
C LYS A 36 32.44 -2.70 -0.56
N ASN A 37 32.70 -2.10 0.59
CA ASN A 37 33.38 -2.79 1.69
C ASN A 37 32.41 -3.74 2.42
N GLU A 38 32.93 -4.73 3.16
CA GLU A 38 32.10 -5.74 3.84
C GLU A 38 31.05 -5.11 4.77
N ASP A 39 31.43 -4.07 5.51
CA ASP A 39 30.54 -3.30 6.39
C ASP A 39 29.47 -2.52 5.62
N GLU A 40 29.85 -1.90 4.49
CA GLU A 40 28.92 -1.17 3.63
C GLU A 40 27.89 -2.11 2.99
N ILE A 41 28.34 -3.30 2.55
CA ILE A 41 27.47 -4.34 2.02
C ILE A 41 26.45 -4.76 3.07
N HIS A 42 26.90 -4.96 4.31
CA HIS A 42 26.01 -5.37 5.38
C HIS A 42 24.98 -4.30 5.71
N GLN A 43 25.41 -3.03 5.75
CA GLN A 43 24.53 -1.88 5.97
C GLN A 43 23.50 -1.72 4.84
N ILE A 44 23.92 -1.84 3.58
CA ILE A 44 23.03 -1.75 2.41
C ILE A 44 21.95 -2.85 2.47
N ILE A 45 22.33 -4.09 2.77
CA ILE A 45 21.37 -5.21 2.84
C ILE A 45 20.37 -4.99 3.98
N VAL A 46 20.84 -4.57 5.16
CA VAL A 46 19.97 -4.33 6.33
C VAL A 46 19.02 -3.16 6.08
N GLU A 47 19.51 -2.03 5.59
CA GLU A 47 18.64 -0.86 5.31
C GLU A 47 17.58 -1.21 4.26
N PHE A 48 17.98 -1.97 3.24
CA PHE A 48 17.09 -2.38 2.17
C PHE A 48 16.06 -3.44 2.62
N ASP A 49 16.45 -4.37 3.49
CA ASP A 49 15.53 -5.34 4.10
C ASP A 49 14.48 -4.65 4.98
N ASP A 50 14.89 -3.67 5.80
CA ASP A 50 13.99 -2.85 6.61
C ASP A 50 13.04 -1.99 5.76
N GLU A 51 13.51 -1.50 4.62
CA GLU A 51 12.68 -0.76 3.67
C GLU A 51 11.69 -1.66 2.94
N TRP A 52 12.11 -2.86 2.54
CA TRP A 52 11.24 -3.87 1.92
C TRP A 52 10.14 -4.37 2.87
N ASP A 53 10.49 -4.66 4.12
CA ASP A 53 9.52 -5.09 5.13
C ASP A 53 8.50 -3.98 5.39
N ARG A 54 8.96 -2.72 5.45
CA ARG A 54 8.07 -1.55 5.48
C ARG A 54 7.16 -1.52 4.26
N GLU A 55 7.69 -1.63 3.04
CA GLU A 55 6.85 -1.65 1.83
C GLU A 55 5.81 -2.78 1.83
N CYS A 56 6.17 -3.97 2.29
CA CYS A 56 5.25 -5.10 2.42
C CYS A 56 4.10 -4.82 3.40
N ILE A 57 4.41 -4.25 4.57
CA ILE A 57 3.40 -3.82 5.55
C ILE A 57 2.50 -2.74 4.93
N HIS A 58 3.07 -1.77 4.23
CA HIS A 58 2.31 -0.69 3.59
C HIS A 58 1.44 -1.18 2.43
N LEU A 59 1.87 -2.18 1.66
CA LEU A 59 1.03 -2.78 0.61
C LEU A 59 -0.21 -3.46 1.22
N LYS A 60 -0.07 -4.11 2.39
CA LYS A 60 -1.22 -4.66 3.13
C LYS A 60 -2.15 -3.55 3.61
N GLU A 61 -1.62 -2.48 4.19
CA GLU A 61 -2.41 -1.31 4.63
C GLU A 61 -3.18 -0.65 3.48
N VAL A 62 -2.60 -0.62 2.27
CA VAL A 62 -3.27 -0.04 1.10
C VAL A 62 -4.37 -0.94 0.58
N LYS A 63 -4.14 -2.26 0.51
CA LYS A 63 -5.21 -3.21 0.19
C LYS A 63 -6.37 -3.03 1.16
N TYR A 64 -6.09 -2.94 2.46
CA TYR A 64 -7.09 -2.69 3.49
C TYR A 64 -7.81 -1.34 3.31
N SER A 65 -7.07 -0.27 3.04
CA SER A 65 -7.64 1.07 2.80
C SER A 65 -8.53 1.11 1.55
N LYS A 66 -8.17 0.38 0.49
CA LYS A 66 -8.98 0.24 -0.73
C LYS A 66 -10.26 -0.55 -0.45
N THR A 67 -10.17 -1.63 0.32
CA THR A 67 -11.35 -2.40 0.74
C THR A 67 -12.30 -1.55 1.58
N ILE A 68 -11.78 -0.77 2.54
CA ILE A 68 -12.59 0.17 3.33
C ILE A 68 -13.24 1.23 2.44
N PHE A 69 -12.51 1.78 1.47
CA PHE A 69 -13.04 2.78 0.55
C PHE A 69 -14.23 2.24 -0.25
N ILE A 70 -14.05 1.09 -0.90
CA ILE A 70 -15.09 0.45 -1.72
C ILE A 70 -16.28 0.04 -0.84
N GLY A 71 -16.02 -0.55 0.33
CA GLY A 71 -17.06 -0.97 1.27
C GLY A 71 -17.89 0.21 1.79
N GLY A 72 -17.24 1.32 2.14
CA GLY A 72 -17.91 2.55 2.57
C GLY A 72 -18.79 3.15 1.46
N LEU A 73 -18.30 3.17 0.22
CA LEU A 73 -19.05 3.69 -0.92
C LEU A 73 -20.26 2.80 -1.27
N LEU A 74 -20.08 1.47 -1.25
CA LEU A 74 -21.18 0.51 -1.43
C LEU A 74 -22.25 0.67 -0.33
N ALA A 75 -21.83 0.77 0.94
CA ALA A 75 -22.76 0.99 2.05
C ALA A 75 -23.56 2.29 1.86
N ALA A 76 -22.90 3.40 1.53
CA ALA A 76 -23.56 4.67 1.28
C ALA A 76 -24.57 4.59 0.12
N VAL A 77 -24.22 3.93 -0.97
CA VAL A 77 -25.09 3.75 -2.14
C VAL A 77 -26.28 2.85 -1.82
N CYS A 78 -26.06 1.68 -1.20
CA CYS A 78 -27.14 0.77 -0.84
C CYS A 78 -28.14 1.42 0.12
N ILE A 79 -27.65 2.12 1.15
CA ILE A 79 -28.51 2.84 2.09
C ILE A 79 -29.26 3.96 1.35
N GLY A 80 -28.61 4.68 0.44
CA GLY A 80 -29.26 5.68 -0.42
C GLY A 80 -30.38 5.10 -1.29
N ILE A 81 -30.14 3.98 -1.97
CA ILE A 81 -31.14 3.32 -2.83
C ILE A 81 -32.32 2.80 -2.02
N ILE A 82 -32.08 2.09 -0.91
CA ILE A 82 -33.13 1.60 0.00
C ILE A 82 -33.98 2.77 0.51
N SER A 83 -33.36 3.91 0.77
CA SER A 83 -34.06 5.11 1.22
C SER A 83 -34.96 5.71 0.13
N ILE A 84 -34.49 5.76 -1.12
CA ILE A 84 -35.30 6.21 -2.26
C ILE A 84 -36.47 5.25 -2.50
N LEU A 85 -36.25 3.93 -2.47
CA LEU A 85 -37.35 2.96 -2.59
C LEU A 85 -38.37 3.10 -1.46
N SER A 86 -37.92 3.33 -0.23
CA SER A 86 -38.81 3.56 0.91
C SER A 86 -39.64 4.83 0.73
N ALA A 87 -39.02 5.92 0.24
CA ALA A 87 -39.71 7.17 -0.06
C ALA A 87 -40.72 7.04 -1.21
N LEU A 88 -40.44 6.18 -2.19
CA LEU A 88 -41.35 5.86 -3.31
C LEU A 88 -42.51 4.93 -2.91
N GLY A 89 -42.65 4.58 -1.62
CA GLY A 89 -43.78 3.80 -1.13
C GLY A 89 -43.60 2.29 -1.26
N PHE A 90 -42.39 1.79 -1.57
CA PHE A 90 -42.09 0.34 -1.53
C PHE A 90 -42.04 -0.25 -0.10
N GLY A 91 -42.57 0.47 0.90
CA GLY A 91 -43.04 -0.11 2.16
C GLY A 91 -41.99 -0.75 3.06
N ILE A 92 -40.75 -0.24 3.07
CA ILE A 92 -39.69 -0.91 3.84
C ILE A 92 -39.73 -0.50 5.33
N PHE A 93 -39.72 0.78 5.75
CA PHE A 93 -39.96 1.15 7.17
C PHE A 93 -40.31 2.66 7.35
N PRO A 94 -41.35 3.03 8.15
CA PRO A 94 -41.82 4.42 8.29
C PRO A 94 -40.99 5.33 9.23
N ASN A 95 -40.05 4.81 10.03
CA ASN A 95 -39.27 5.57 11.02
C ASN A 95 -37.77 5.74 10.68
N PHE A 96 -37.38 5.64 9.40
CA PHE A 96 -35.98 5.46 9.00
C PHE A 96 -35.17 6.74 8.69
N THR A 97 -35.74 7.93 8.83
CA THR A 97 -35.10 9.19 8.38
C THR A 97 -33.86 9.60 9.19
N LEU A 98 -33.79 9.29 10.49
CA LEU A 98 -32.58 9.50 11.30
C LEU A 98 -31.49 8.44 11.03
N THR A 99 -31.91 7.19 10.84
CA THR A 99 -31.04 6.07 10.44
C THR A 99 -30.46 6.27 9.03
N TRP A 100 -31.19 6.99 8.16
CA TRP A 100 -30.81 7.35 6.80
C TRP A 100 -29.56 8.23 6.75
N PHE A 101 -29.61 9.41 7.40
CA PHE A 101 -28.46 10.31 7.44
C PHE A 101 -27.27 9.67 8.16
N GLY A 102 -27.51 8.94 9.25
CA GLY A 102 -26.46 8.24 9.99
C GLY A 102 -25.75 7.18 9.16
N GLY A 103 -26.49 6.36 8.42
CA GLY A 103 -25.93 5.30 7.58
C GLY A 103 -25.16 5.82 6.36
N VAL A 104 -25.69 6.82 5.66
CA VAL A 104 -25.00 7.45 4.52
C VAL A 104 -23.76 8.20 4.99
N ALA A 105 -23.85 8.94 6.10
CA ALA A 105 -22.70 9.62 6.70
C ALA A 105 -21.62 8.64 7.15
N ALA A 106 -21.99 7.50 7.75
CA ALA A 106 -21.04 6.47 8.14
C ALA A 106 -20.34 5.84 6.93
N GLY A 107 -21.08 5.51 5.87
CA GLY A 107 -20.52 5.00 4.62
C GLY A 107 -19.54 5.98 3.96
N LEU A 108 -19.92 7.26 3.88
CA LEU A 108 -19.05 8.33 3.37
C LEU A 108 -17.81 8.54 4.25
N MET A 109 -17.96 8.49 5.58
CA MET A 109 -16.83 8.64 6.50
C MET A 109 -15.82 7.49 6.36
N LEU A 110 -16.30 6.26 6.17
CA LEU A 110 -15.45 5.11 5.84
C LEU A 110 -14.74 5.31 4.50
N ALA A 111 -15.45 5.81 3.48
CA ALA A 111 -14.85 6.14 2.20
C ALA A 111 -13.74 7.22 2.34
N ILE A 112 -14.01 8.32 3.05
CA ILE A 112 -13.03 9.39 3.29
C ILE A 112 -11.80 8.85 4.04
N LYS A 113 -12.00 7.97 5.03
CA LYS A 113 -10.91 7.33 5.78
C LYS A 113 -10.03 6.48 4.86
N GLY A 114 -10.64 5.66 3.99
CA GLY A 114 -9.94 4.87 2.98
C GLY A 114 -9.19 5.74 1.98
N PHE A 115 -9.80 6.83 1.50
CA PHE A 115 -9.19 7.79 0.58
C PHE A 115 -7.96 8.49 1.18
N ASN A 116 -8.06 8.95 2.42
CA ASN A 116 -6.93 9.57 3.12
C ASN A 116 -5.77 8.58 3.34
N GLY A 117 -6.07 7.31 3.62
CA GLY A 117 -5.07 6.24 3.65
C GLY A 117 -4.33 6.10 2.32
N MET A 118 -5.06 6.10 1.20
CA MET A 118 -4.48 6.05 -0.14
C MET A 118 -3.66 7.31 -0.48
N ARG A 119 -4.11 8.51 -0.10
CA ARG A 119 -3.38 9.76 -0.35
C ARG A 119 -2.05 9.84 0.39
N LYS A 120 -1.99 9.38 1.65
CA LYS A 120 -0.74 9.29 2.42
C LYS A 120 0.29 8.40 1.72
N ARG A 121 -0.14 7.33 1.05
CA ARG A 121 0.71 6.44 0.25
C ARG A 121 1.32 7.18 -0.94
N THR A 122 0.52 7.89 -1.74
CA THR A 122 1.03 8.62 -2.92
C THR A 122 2.10 9.63 -2.55
N LEU A 123 1.97 10.29 -1.40
CA LEU A 123 2.98 11.21 -0.88
C LEU A 123 4.26 10.47 -0.45
N ARG A 124 4.14 9.28 0.14
CA ARG A 124 5.28 8.49 0.56
C ARG A 124 6.05 7.88 -0.61
N GLU A 125 5.36 7.36 -1.63
CA GLU A 125 5.99 6.87 -2.86
C GLU A 125 6.80 7.98 -3.54
N LYS A 126 6.28 9.22 -3.56
CA LYS A 126 7.04 10.38 -4.04
C LYS A 126 8.30 10.63 -3.21
N ARG A 127 8.22 10.54 -1.89
CA ARG A 127 9.40 10.71 -1.00
C ARG A 127 10.45 9.62 -1.21
N LEU A 128 10.03 8.36 -1.36
CA LEU A 128 10.94 7.24 -1.61
C LEU A 128 11.64 7.39 -2.97
N LYS A 129 10.90 7.74 -4.03
CA LYS A 129 11.51 8.03 -5.34
C LYS A 129 12.58 9.13 -5.26
N ILE A 130 12.33 10.18 -4.46
CA ILE A 130 13.31 11.24 -4.24
C ILE A 130 14.50 10.75 -3.40
N LYS A 131 14.28 9.90 -2.37
CA LYS A 131 15.36 9.32 -1.54
C LYS A 131 16.32 8.47 -2.38
N TYR A 132 15.77 7.55 -3.18
CA TYR A 132 16.58 6.61 -3.97
C TYR A 132 17.13 7.20 -5.28
N GLN A 133 16.65 8.35 -5.73
CA GLN A 133 17.28 9.05 -6.86
C GLN A 133 18.71 9.52 -6.55
N ASN A 134 19.05 9.63 -5.25
CA ASN A 134 20.33 10.14 -4.78
C ASN A 134 21.28 9.04 -4.26
N TRP A 135 20.98 7.77 -4.56
CA TRP A 135 21.80 6.60 -4.19
C TRP A 135 22.55 6.07 -5.42
#